data_AF-A0A1B1RSK5-F1
#
_entry.id   AF-A0A1B1RSK5-F1
#
_cell.length_a   1.000
_cell.length_b   1.000
_cell.length_c   1.000
_cell.angle_alpha   90.00
_cell.angle_beta   90.00
_cell.angle_gamma   90.00
#
_symmetry.space_group_name_H-M   'P 1'
#
loop_
_entity.id
_entity.type
_entity.pdbx_description
1 polymer ?
#
loop_
_entity_poly.entity_id
_entity_poly.type
_entity_poly.pdbx_seq_one_letter_code
_entity_poly.pdbx_strand_id
1 'polypeptide(L)'
;MSQSESEMYPLGCLNMGLAHGLAGVGCILAYAHIKGYSNEASLSALQKIIFIYEKFELERKKQFLWKDGLVADELKKKKVIREASFIRDAWCYGGPGISLLYLYGGLALDNDYFVDKAEKILESAMQRKLGIDSYMICHGYSGLIEICSLFKRLLNTKKFDSYMEEFNVNSEQILEEYGDESGTGFLEGISGCILVLSKFEYSINFTYWRQALLLFDDFLKGGKRK
;
A
#
# COMPACT_ATOMS: atom_id res chain seq x y z
N MET A 1 -9.18 -7.98 16.03
CA MET A 1 -8.32 -9.17 15.94
C MET A 1 -9.24 -10.38 15.94
N SER A 2 -9.18 -11.19 14.89
CA SER A 2 -9.90 -12.46 14.80
C SER A 2 -9.32 -13.49 15.78
N GLN A 3 -9.98 -14.63 15.92
CA GLN A 3 -9.46 -15.74 16.70
C GLN A 3 -8.12 -16.25 16.12
N SER A 4 -8.04 -16.42 14.79
CA SER A 4 -6.81 -16.88 14.14
C SER A 4 -5.64 -15.90 14.31
N GLU A 5 -5.89 -14.58 14.25
CA GLU A 5 -4.86 -13.58 14.53
C GLU A 5 -4.42 -13.62 16.00
N SER A 6 -5.33 -13.89 16.93
CA SER A 6 -5.02 -14.03 18.35
C SER A 6 -4.13 -15.27 18.63
N GLU A 7 -4.38 -16.36 17.90
CA GLU A 7 -3.55 -17.58 17.95
C GLU A 7 -2.19 -17.38 17.27
N MET A 8 -2.13 -16.61 16.17
CA MET A 8 -0.89 -16.27 15.47
C MET A 8 0.01 -15.33 16.30
N TYR A 9 -0.59 -14.41 17.06
CA TYR A 9 0.10 -13.45 17.90
C TYR A 9 -0.32 -13.60 19.38
N PRO A 10 0.06 -14.70 20.06
CA PRO A 10 -0.37 -14.97 21.43
C PRO A 10 0.19 -13.96 22.45
N LEU A 11 1.22 -13.20 22.08
CA LEU A 11 1.80 -12.11 22.87
C LEU A 11 1.43 -10.72 22.34
N GLY A 12 0.48 -10.65 21.40
CA GLY A 12 0.16 -9.46 20.63
C GLY A 12 1.25 -9.06 19.63
N CYS A 13 0.96 -8.07 18.80
CA CYS A 13 1.91 -7.52 17.84
C CYS A 13 1.63 -6.04 17.57
N LEU A 14 2.65 -5.35 17.05
CA LEU A 14 2.47 -4.11 16.32
C LEU A 14 2.10 -4.46 14.88
N ASN A 15 0.87 -4.15 14.47
CA ASN A 15 0.36 -4.41 13.12
C ASN A 15 1.06 -3.50 12.10
N MET A 16 1.62 -4.09 11.04
CA MET A 16 2.44 -3.43 10.02
C MET A 16 1.73 -3.24 8.68
N GLY A 17 0.45 -3.61 8.58
CA GLY A 17 -0.35 -3.40 7.38
C GLY A 17 -0.69 -1.93 7.13
N LEU A 18 -1.14 -1.63 5.91
CA LEU A 18 -1.73 -0.34 5.58
C LEU A 18 -3.15 -0.23 6.14
N ALA A 19 -3.98 -1.24 5.93
CA ALA A 19 -5.40 -1.20 6.29
C ALA A 19 -5.65 -1.20 7.81
N HIS A 20 -4.77 -1.84 8.58
CA HIS A 20 -4.99 -2.11 10.00
C HIS A 20 -3.80 -1.75 10.90
N GLY A 21 -2.78 -1.09 10.34
CA GLY A 21 -1.50 -0.96 11.00
C GLY A 21 -0.82 0.38 10.82
N LEU A 22 0.48 0.35 11.09
CA LEU A 22 1.30 1.55 11.23
C LEU A 22 1.45 2.33 9.91
N ALA A 23 1.48 1.65 8.76
CA ALA A 23 1.57 2.31 7.46
C ALA A 23 0.37 3.21 7.20
N GLY A 24 -0.85 2.76 7.52
CA GLY A 24 -2.06 3.58 7.36
C GLY A 24 -2.00 4.87 8.18
N VAL A 25 -1.54 4.77 9.42
CA VAL A 25 -1.32 5.93 10.31
C VAL A 25 -0.28 6.87 9.70
N GLY A 26 0.85 6.37 9.22
CA GLY A 26 1.87 7.20 8.59
C GLY A 26 1.36 7.90 7.31
N CYS A 27 0.67 7.18 6.43
CA CYS A 27 0.08 7.73 5.21
C CYS A 27 -0.88 8.89 5.51
N ILE A 28 -1.78 8.73 6.49
CA ILE A 28 -2.75 9.79 6.80
C ILE A 28 -2.10 10.98 7.50
N LEU A 29 -1.03 10.79 8.29
CA LEU A 29 -0.25 11.89 8.88
C LEU A 29 0.51 12.68 7.80
N ALA A 30 1.13 11.99 6.84
CA ALA A 30 1.79 12.63 5.70
C ALA A 30 0.79 13.43 4.86
N TYR A 31 -0.39 12.86 4.60
CA TYR A 31 -1.46 13.56 3.92
C TYR A 31 -1.96 14.78 4.71
N ALA A 32 -2.24 14.62 6.01
CA ALA A 32 -2.67 15.71 6.87
C ALA A 32 -1.65 16.87 6.84
N HIS A 33 -0.35 16.58 6.87
CA HIS A 33 0.70 17.58 6.73
C HIS A 33 0.60 18.39 5.43
N ILE A 34 0.51 17.73 4.27
CA ILE A 34 0.42 18.45 2.98
C ILE A 34 -0.92 19.17 2.79
N LYS A 35 -1.96 18.79 3.56
CA LYS A 35 -3.23 19.52 3.65
C LYS A 35 -3.21 20.70 4.63
N GLY A 36 -2.07 20.95 5.29
CA GLY A 36 -1.88 22.06 6.22
C GLY A 36 -2.21 21.75 7.68
N TYR A 37 -2.40 20.48 8.03
CA TYR A 37 -2.76 20.02 9.39
C TYR A 37 -1.63 19.20 10.00
N SER A 38 -0.64 19.90 10.58
CA SER A 38 0.47 19.23 11.25
C SER A 38 1.09 20.09 12.35
N ASN A 39 1.84 19.44 13.22
CA ASN A 39 2.74 20.04 14.20
C ASN A 39 4.01 19.18 14.31
N GLU A 40 4.96 19.61 15.15
CA GLU A 40 6.23 18.88 15.37
C GLU A 40 6.00 17.43 15.83
N ALA A 41 4.98 17.19 16.66
CA ALA A 41 4.67 15.85 17.15
C ALA A 41 4.16 14.92 16.04
N SER A 42 3.27 15.40 15.16
CA SER A 42 2.79 14.59 14.04
C SER A 42 3.89 14.30 13.01
N LEU A 43 4.78 15.26 12.76
CA LEU A 43 5.94 15.05 11.88
C LEU A 43 6.95 14.07 12.49
N SER A 44 7.21 14.18 13.79
CA SER A 44 8.05 13.22 14.53
C SER A 44 7.43 11.82 14.52
N ALA A 45 6.10 11.72 14.61
CA ALA A 45 5.39 10.45 14.51
C ALA A 45 5.57 9.83 13.12
N LEU A 46 5.39 10.60 12.04
CA LEU A 46 5.63 10.14 10.67
C LEU A 46 7.06 9.63 10.47
N GLN A 47 8.06 10.41 10.89
CA GLN A 47 9.47 10.02 10.82
C GLN A 47 9.76 8.75 11.62
N LYS A 48 9.20 8.62 12.83
CA LYS A 48 9.35 7.42 13.66
C LYS A 48 8.70 6.19 13.02
N ILE A 49 7.56 6.36 12.38
CA ILE A 49 6.87 5.28 11.65
C ILE A 49 7.77 4.78 10.52
N ILE A 50 8.25 5.68 9.63
CA ILE A 50 9.14 5.31 8.52
C ILE A 50 10.42 4.65 9.05
N PHE A 51 11.01 5.19 10.13
CA PHE A 51 12.18 4.59 10.77
C PHE A 51 11.93 3.15 11.26
N ILE A 52 10.74 2.83 11.77
CA ILE A 52 10.38 1.46 12.15
C ILE A 52 10.36 0.57 10.90
N TYR A 53 9.79 1.02 9.78
CA TYR A 53 9.82 0.25 8.53
C TYR A 53 11.23 0.05 8.00
N GLU A 54 12.09 1.09 8.01
CA GLU A 54 13.52 0.95 7.67
C GLU A 54 14.21 -0.10 8.56
N LYS A 55 13.88 -0.09 9.86
CA LYS A 55 14.57 -0.94 10.83
C LYS A 55 14.20 -2.41 10.76
N PHE A 56 12.97 -2.71 10.33
CA PHE A 56 12.40 -4.06 10.32
C PHE A 56 12.11 -4.60 8.92
N GLU A 57 12.63 -3.93 7.87
CA GLU A 57 12.70 -4.51 6.53
C GLU A 57 13.47 -5.83 6.56
N LEU A 58 12.96 -6.85 5.87
CA LEU A 58 13.63 -8.14 5.76
C LEU A 58 14.85 -8.03 4.83
N GLU A 59 15.91 -8.76 5.15
CA GLU A 59 17.21 -8.58 4.50
C GLU A 59 17.45 -9.54 3.32
N ARG A 60 18.42 -9.19 2.47
CA ARG A 60 18.97 -10.02 1.37
C ARG A 60 17.89 -10.46 0.38
N LYS A 61 17.65 -11.77 0.25
CA LYS A 61 16.69 -12.33 -0.70
C LYS A 61 15.23 -11.92 -0.41
N LYS A 62 14.97 -11.38 0.78
CA LYS A 62 13.66 -10.87 1.20
C LYS A 62 13.63 -9.34 1.28
N GLN A 63 14.56 -8.64 0.60
CA GLN A 63 14.55 -7.17 0.51
C GLN A 63 13.20 -6.67 0.00
N PHE A 64 12.74 -5.54 0.53
CA PHE A 64 11.42 -4.94 0.28
C PHE A 64 10.22 -5.78 0.76
N LEU A 65 10.44 -6.70 1.71
CA LEU A 65 9.37 -7.40 2.42
C LEU A 65 9.36 -7.02 3.90
N TRP A 66 8.17 -7.08 4.48
CA TRP A 66 7.90 -6.92 5.90
C TRP A 66 6.97 -8.03 6.37
N LYS A 67 7.04 -8.37 7.65
CA LYS A 67 6.03 -9.22 8.30
C LYS A 67 4.76 -8.40 8.57
N ASP A 68 3.61 -9.07 8.62
CA ASP A 68 2.32 -8.42 8.95
C ASP A 68 2.28 -7.86 10.38
N GLY A 69 3.08 -8.42 11.29
CA GLY A 69 3.18 -7.97 12.68
C GLY A 69 4.56 -8.19 13.29
N LEU A 70 4.98 -7.24 14.13
CA LEU A 70 6.19 -7.33 14.95
C LEU A 70 5.82 -7.60 16.40
N VAL A 71 6.41 -8.63 17.00
CA VAL A 71 6.16 -8.98 18.40
C VAL A 71 7.07 -8.19 19.35
N ALA A 72 6.71 -8.15 20.64
CA ALA A 72 7.34 -7.26 21.62
C ALA A 72 8.87 -7.47 21.78
N ASP A 73 9.37 -8.70 21.69
CA ASP A 73 10.80 -8.99 21.81
C ASP A 73 11.60 -8.58 20.57
N GLU A 74 11.02 -8.69 19.37
CA GLU A 74 11.59 -8.15 18.13
C GLU A 74 11.73 -6.62 18.20
N LEU A 75 10.69 -5.94 18.68
CA LEU A 75 10.69 -4.48 18.87
C LEU A 75 11.77 -4.05 19.87
N LYS A 76 11.87 -4.74 21.01
CA LYS A 76 12.89 -4.47 22.04
C LYS A 76 14.31 -4.72 21.54
N LYS A 77 14.52 -5.80 20.77
CA LYS A 77 15.84 -6.17 20.22
C LYS A 77 16.19 -5.43 18.93
N LYS A 78 15.26 -4.66 18.35
CA LYS A 78 15.42 -3.93 17.08
C LYS A 78 15.88 -4.83 15.94
N LYS A 79 15.37 -6.06 15.89
CA LYS A 79 15.70 -7.06 14.87
C LYS A 79 14.55 -8.05 14.73
N VAL A 80 14.25 -8.47 13.50
CA VAL A 80 13.36 -9.60 13.24
C VAL A 80 14.02 -10.89 13.73
N ILE A 81 13.29 -11.68 14.52
CA ILE A 81 13.80 -12.91 15.15
C ILE A 81 13.10 -14.12 14.54
N ARG A 82 11.80 -14.01 14.29
CA ARG A 82 10.96 -15.10 13.77
C ARG A 82 10.51 -14.74 12.37
N GLU A 83 10.69 -15.66 11.43
CA GLU A 83 10.13 -15.53 10.09
C GLU A 83 8.60 -15.62 10.13
N ALA A 84 7.92 -14.91 9.23
CA ALA A 84 6.48 -15.08 9.07
C ALA A 84 6.17 -16.37 8.31
N SER A 85 5.07 -17.02 8.68
CA SER A 85 4.53 -18.19 7.96
C SER A 85 3.93 -17.80 6.62
N PHE A 86 3.39 -16.60 6.51
CA PHE A 86 2.79 -16.06 5.30
C PHE A 86 3.06 -14.56 5.22
N ILE A 87 3.41 -14.10 4.03
CA ILE A 87 3.49 -12.68 3.63
C ILE A 87 2.87 -12.65 2.23
N ARG A 88 2.11 -11.59 1.92
CA ARG A 88 1.59 -11.36 0.57
C ARG A 88 1.91 -9.95 0.10
N ASP A 89 1.79 -9.76 -1.21
CA ASP A 89 1.78 -8.45 -1.84
C ASP A 89 0.33 -8.01 -1.98
N ALA A 90 -0.13 -7.12 -1.11
CA ALA A 90 -1.49 -6.58 -1.14
C ALA A 90 -1.53 -5.09 -0.78
N TRP A 91 -2.65 -4.44 -1.10
CA TRP A 91 -2.95 -3.11 -0.57
C TRP A 91 -3.09 -3.15 0.95
N CYS A 92 -3.81 -4.12 1.52
CA CYS A 92 -4.05 -4.17 2.96
C CYS A 92 -2.81 -4.52 3.80
N TYR A 93 -1.98 -5.46 3.33
CA TYR A 93 -0.74 -5.91 3.98
C TYR A 93 0.37 -6.17 2.95
N GLY A 94 1.59 -5.74 3.27
CA GLY A 94 2.78 -6.02 2.46
C GLY A 94 3.25 -4.87 1.59
N GLY A 95 4.13 -5.20 0.64
CA GLY A 95 4.90 -4.25 -0.17
C GLY A 95 4.07 -3.15 -0.84
N PRO A 96 2.97 -3.48 -1.56
CA PRO A 96 2.17 -2.47 -2.26
C PRO A 96 1.62 -1.40 -1.33
N GLY A 97 0.94 -1.78 -0.24
CA GLY A 97 0.44 -0.82 0.74
C GLY A 97 1.55 -0.06 1.48
N ILE A 98 2.64 -0.72 1.83
CA ILE A 98 3.80 -0.10 2.49
C ILE A 98 4.49 0.93 1.57
N SER A 99 4.51 0.70 0.26
CA SER A 99 5.10 1.65 -0.70
C SER A 99 4.43 3.04 -0.63
N LEU A 100 3.14 3.11 -0.33
CA LEU A 100 2.42 4.37 -0.15
C LEU A 100 2.95 5.19 1.03
N LEU A 101 3.36 4.52 2.13
CA LEU A 101 3.98 5.20 3.27
C LEU A 101 5.29 5.89 2.85
N TYR A 102 6.13 5.18 2.10
CA TYR A 102 7.39 5.74 1.62
C TYR A 102 7.18 6.84 0.59
N LEU A 103 6.20 6.67 -0.31
CA LEU A 103 5.85 7.68 -1.32
C LEU A 103 5.40 8.96 -0.64
N TYR A 104 4.37 8.89 0.20
CA TYR A 104 3.81 10.06 0.86
C TYR A 104 4.77 10.65 1.90
N GLY A 105 5.50 9.80 2.63
CA GLY A 105 6.54 10.24 3.55
C GLY A 105 7.65 11.01 2.84
N GLY A 106 8.13 10.50 1.70
CA GLY A 106 9.13 11.16 0.87
C GLY A 106 8.65 12.50 0.33
N LEU A 107 7.46 12.54 -0.26
CA LEU A 107 6.88 13.77 -0.80
C LEU A 107 6.56 14.80 0.28
N ALA A 108 6.06 14.39 1.46
CA ALA A 108 5.71 15.28 2.56
C ALA A 108 6.94 15.82 3.31
N LEU A 109 8.00 15.01 3.44
CA LEU A 109 9.22 15.36 4.17
C LEU A 109 10.35 15.87 3.25
N ASP A 110 10.09 16.02 1.96
CA ASP A 110 11.07 16.43 0.95
C ASP A 110 12.32 15.52 0.94
N ASN A 111 12.08 14.21 0.87
CA ASN A 111 13.10 13.18 0.97
C ASN A 111 13.07 12.25 -0.27
N ASP A 112 13.97 12.53 -1.22
CA ASP A 112 14.10 11.78 -2.48
C ASP A 112 14.41 10.30 -2.26
N TYR A 113 15.20 9.95 -1.24
CA TYR A 113 15.51 8.56 -0.93
C TYR A 113 14.24 7.75 -0.63
N PHE A 114 13.29 8.32 0.11
CA PHE A 114 12.02 7.63 0.39
C PHE A 114 11.15 7.50 -0.86
N VAL A 115 11.12 8.52 -1.73
CA VAL A 115 10.38 8.45 -3.00
C VAL A 115 10.97 7.35 -3.91
N ASP A 116 12.29 7.34 -4.09
CA ASP A 116 13.00 6.31 -4.87
C ASP A 116 12.80 4.90 -4.30
N LYS A 117 12.81 4.78 -2.96
CA LYS A 117 12.59 3.50 -2.29
C LYS A 117 11.14 3.03 -2.44
N ALA A 118 10.17 3.94 -2.41
CA ALA A 118 8.77 3.62 -2.64
C ALA A 118 8.56 2.93 -4.00
N GLU A 119 9.17 3.47 -5.06
CA GLU A 119 9.11 2.87 -6.40
C GLU A 119 9.72 1.47 -6.42
N LYS A 120 10.88 1.27 -5.79
CA LYS A 120 11.55 -0.05 -5.72
C LYS A 120 10.74 -1.08 -4.95
N ILE A 121 10.07 -0.67 -3.87
CA ILE A 121 9.20 -1.55 -3.08
C ILE A 121 8.04 -2.02 -3.95
N LEU A 122 7.35 -1.09 -4.62
CA LEU A 122 6.22 -1.43 -5.47
C LEU A 122 6.65 -2.26 -6.68
N GLU A 123 7.76 -1.91 -7.33
CA GLU A 123 8.32 -2.66 -8.45
C GLU A 123 8.66 -4.11 -8.06
N SER A 124 9.30 -4.30 -6.90
CA SER A 124 9.56 -5.62 -6.33
C SER A 124 8.28 -6.43 -6.11
N ALA A 125 7.21 -5.80 -5.61
CA ALA A 125 5.92 -6.43 -5.41
C ALA A 125 5.22 -6.77 -6.75
N MET A 126 5.30 -5.91 -7.75
CA MET A 126 4.71 -6.16 -9.08
C MET A 126 5.42 -7.29 -9.83
N GLN A 127 6.74 -7.42 -9.66
CA GLN A 127 7.50 -8.55 -10.21
C GLN A 127 7.13 -9.87 -9.51
N ARG A 128 6.95 -9.84 -8.19
CA ARG A 128 6.77 -11.04 -7.37
C ARG A 128 5.32 -11.54 -7.28
N LYS A 129 4.34 -10.63 -7.14
CA LYS A 129 2.91 -10.90 -6.96
C LYS A 129 2.63 -11.96 -5.88
N LEU A 130 3.33 -11.87 -4.74
CA LEU A 130 3.30 -12.92 -3.71
C LEU A 130 1.88 -13.10 -3.16
N GLY A 131 1.32 -14.31 -3.29
CA GLY A 131 0.00 -14.63 -2.76
C GLY A 131 -1.16 -13.93 -3.47
N ILE A 132 -0.96 -13.42 -4.70
CA ILE A 132 -2.04 -12.94 -5.55
C ILE A 132 -2.72 -14.12 -6.24
N ASP A 133 -4.03 -14.25 -6.04
CA ASP A 133 -4.87 -15.35 -6.55
C ASP A 133 -6.22 -14.85 -7.11
N SER A 134 -6.44 -13.54 -7.11
CA SER A 134 -7.71 -12.90 -7.53
C SER A 134 -7.49 -11.46 -8.02
N TYR A 135 -8.52 -10.88 -8.62
CA TYR A 135 -8.54 -9.51 -9.12
C TYR A 135 -9.25 -8.51 -8.19
N MET A 136 -9.43 -8.83 -6.92
CA MET A 136 -10.04 -7.91 -5.96
C MET A 136 -9.15 -6.71 -5.60
N ILE A 137 -9.74 -5.70 -4.94
CA ILE A 137 -8.98 -4.52 -4.46
C ILE A 137 -8.19 -4.83 -3.20
N CYS A 138 -8.82 -5.41 -2.17
CA CYS A 138 -8.25 -5.51 -0.82
C CYS A 138 -6.86 -6.17 -0.81
N HIS A 139 -6.79 -7.32 -1.46
CA HIS A 139 -5.58 -8.14 -1.52
C HIS A 139 -5.44 -8.90 -2.84
N GLY A 140 -6.09 -8.42 -3.90
CA GLY A 140 -5.97 -8.93 -5.26
C GLY A 140 -5.22 -7.96 -6.18
N TYR A 141 -5.12 -8.34 -7.45
CA TYR A 141 -4.25 -7.66 -8.40
C TYR A 141 -4.75 -6.25 -8.79
N SER A 142 -6.06 -6.01 -8.82
CA SER A 142 -6.62 -4.68 -9.12
C SER A 142 -6.19 -3.62 -8.10
N GLY A 143 -6.02 -4.00 -6.82
CA GLY A 143 -5.47 -3.10 -5.81
C GLY A 143 -4.02 -2.69 -6.08
N LEU A 144 -3.19 -3.63 -6.53
CA LEU A 144 -1.80 -3.37 -6.92
C LEU A 144 -1.71 -2.44 -8.14
N ILE A 145 -2.56 -2.69 -9.14
CA ILE A 145 -2.64 -1.89 -10.36
C ILE A 145 -3.07 -0.46 -10.05
N GLU A 146 -4.05 -0.27 -9.17
CA GLU A 146 -4.53 1.07 -8.80
C GLU A 146 -3.47 1.87 -8.03
N ILE A 147 -2.65 1.21 -7.20
CA ILE A 147 -1.46 1.82 -6.58
C ILE A 147 -0.45 2.24 -7.66
N CYS A 148 -0.15 1.38 -8.64
CA CYS A 148 0.75 1.74 -9.77
C CYS A 148 0.25 2.95 -10.56
N SER A 149 -1.06 3.02 -10.82
CA SER A 149 -1.73 4.15 -11.47
C SER A 149 -1.53 5.46 -10.71
N LEU A 150 -1.62 5.42 -9.37
CA LEU A 150 -1.32 6.57 -8.52
C LEU A 150 0.16 6.98 -8.62
N PHE A 151 1.10 6.04 -8.54
CA PHE A 151 2.53 6.34 -8.66
C PHE A 151 2.84 7.04 -9.99
N LYS A 152 2.28 6.54 -11.11
CA LYS A 152 2.38 7.19 -12.41
C LYS A 152 1.80 8.61 -12.38
N ARG A 153 0.65 8.81 -11.74
CA ARG A 153 -0.01 10.13 -11.64
C ARG A 153 0.83 11.15 -10.87
N LEU A 154 1.43 10.75 -9.74
CA LEU A 154 2.17 11.68 -8.87
C LEU A 154 3.62 11.90 -9.32
N LEU A 155 4.27 10.88 -9.86
CA LEU A 155 5.72 10.91 -10.18
C LEU A 155 6.02 10.97 -11.68
N ASN A 156 5.02 10.81 -12.55
CA ASN A 156 5.19 10.64 -14.00
C ASN A 156 6.12 9.48 -14.37
N THR A 157 6.27 8.49 -13.48
CA THR A 157 7.10 7.31 -13.68
C THR A 157 6.51 6.38 -14.74
N LYS A 158 7.38 5.65 -15.43
CA LYS A 158 7.01 4.63 -16.45
C LYS A 158 7.28 3.21 -15.99
N LYS A 159 7.80 3.02 -14.77
CA LYS A 159 8.22 1.70 -14.26
C LYS A 159 7.10 0.65 -14.26
N PHE A 160 5.85 1.09 -14.19
CA PHE A 160 4.70 0.21 -14.05
C PHE A 160 3.86 0.07 -15.33
N ASP A 161 4.27 0.72 -16.42
CA ASP A 161 3.45 0.86 -17.64
C ASP A 161 3.06 -0.51 -18.21
N SER A 162 4.00 -1.44 -18.32
CA SER A 162 3.74 -2.78 -18.85
C SER A 162 2.71 -3.57 -18.02
N TYR A 163 2.70 -3.41 -16.69
CA TYR A 163 1.74 -4.11 -15.83
C TYR A 163 0.33 -3.55 -15.98
N MET A 164 0.21 -2.21 -16.11
CA MET A 164 -1.08 -1.56 -16.36
C MET A 164 -1.60 -1.90 -17.75
N GLU A 165 -0.75 -1.88 -18.77
CA GLU A 165 -1.11 -2.29 -20.13
C GLU A 165 -1.58 -3.74 -20.18
N GLU A 166 -0.85 -4.68 -19.58
CA GLU A 166 -1.22 -6.09 -19.52
C GLU A 166 -2.56 -6.30 -18.79
N PHE A 167 -2.78 -5.61 -17.66
CA PHE A 167 -4.06 -5.68 -16.94
C PHE A 167 -5.23 -5.19 -17.80
N ASN A 168 -5.03 -4.11 -18.54
CA ASN A 168 -6.03 -3.57 -19.45
C ASN A 168 -6.32 -4.47 -20.66
N VAL A 169 -5.29 -5.08 -21.24
CA VAL A 169 -5.46 -6.03 -22.35
C VAL A 169 -6.30 -7.23 -21.93
N ASN A 170 -6.17 -7.67 -20.68
CA ASN A 170 -6.90 -8.82 -20.16
C ASN A 170 -8.25 -8.48 -19.51
N SER A 171 -8.77 -7.24 -19.68
CA SER A 171 -9.94 -6.76 -18.94
C SER A 171 -11.20 -7.61 -19.14
N GLU A 172 -11.46 -8.06 -20.36
CA GLU A 172 -12.64 -8.89 -20.69
C GLU A 172 -12.60 -10.22 -19.93
N GLN A 173 -11.45 -10.91 -19.98
CA GLN A 173 -11.25 -12.17 -19.26
C GLN A 173 -11.34 -11.97 -17.74
N ILE A 174 -10.76 -10.89 -17.21
CA ILE A 174 -10.80 -10.57 -15.78
C ILE A 174 -12.24 -10.43 -15.27
N LEU A 175 -13.12 -9.81 -16.06
CA LEU A 175 -14.52 -9.61 -15.69
C LEU A 175 -15.35 -10.89 -15.87
N GLU A 176 -15.10 -11.67 -16.93
CA GLU A 176 -15.79 -12.93 -17.18
C GLU A 176 -15.47 -13.99 -16.11
N GLU A 177 -14.20 -14.08 -15.70
CA GLU A 177 -13.73 -15.06 -14.71
C GLU A 177 -13.85 -14.56 -13.26
N TYR A 178 -14.45 -13.39 -13.03
CA TYR A 178 -14.58 -12.83 -11.69
C TYR A 178 -15.58 -13.65 -10.88
N GLY A 179 -15.09 -14.43 -9.91
CA GLY A 179 -15.89 -15.38 -9.14
C GLY A 179 -17.07 -14.75 -8.39
N ASP A 180 -18.25 -15.34 -8.56
CA ASP A 180 -19.51 -14.93 -7.91
C ASP A 180 -19.41 -14.99 -6.37
N GLU A 181 -18.51 -15.82 -5.84
CA GLU A 181 -18.36 -16.05 -4.39
C GLU A 181 -17.92 -14.80 -3.62
N SER A 182 -17.25 -13.86 -4.31
CA SER A 182 -16.77 -12.60 -3.75
C SER A 182 -17.84 -11.49 -3.70
N GLY A 183 -18.99 -11.72 -4.34
CA GLY A 183 -20.10 -10.78 -4.41
C GLY A 183 -19.80 -9.49 -5.19
N THR A 184 -20.62 -8.47 -4.98
CA THR A 184 -20.62 -7.25 -5.81
C THR A 184 -20.02 -6.02 -5.12
N GLY A 185 -19.51 -6.16 -3.90
CA GLY A 185 -19.02 -5.05 -3.08
C GLY A 185 -17.73 -4.40 -3.60
N PHE A 186 -17.40 -3.22 -3.06
CA PHE A 186 -16.22 -2.45 -3.45
C PHE A 186 -14.89 -3.13 -3.11
N LEU A 187 -14.76 -3.63 -1.88
CA LEU A 187 -13.44 -4.00 -1.33
C LEU A 187 -12.95 -5.36 -1.87
N GLU A 188 -13.86 -6.31 -2.04
CA GLU A 188 -13.55 -7.70 -2.43
C GLU A 188 -14.29 -8.12 -3.71
N GLY A 189 -15.44 -7.52 -4.00
CA GLY A 189 -16.29 -7.90 -5.12
C GLY A 189 -15.98 -7.19 -6.44
N ILE A 190 -16.72 -7.58 -7.47
CA ILE A 190 -16.47 -7.17 -8.86
C ILE A 190 -16.57 -5.65 -9.09
N SER A 191 -17.40 -4.92 -8.33
CA SER A 191 -17.55 -3.47 -8.54
C SER A 191 -16.26 -2.68 -8.25
N GLY A 192 -15.40 -3.17 -7.36
CA GLY A 192 -14.07 -2.63 -7.15
C GLY A 192 -13.18 -2.77 -8.38
N CYS A 193 -13.16 -3.97 -8.99
CA CYS A 193 -12.41 -4.22 -10.22
C CYS A 193 -12.92 -3.35 -11.38
N ILE A 194 -14.24 -3.23 -11.52
CA ILE A 194 -14.87 -2.36 -12.53
C ILE A 194 -14.47 -0.89 -12.32
N LEU A 195 -14.38 -0.40 -11.09
CA LEU A 195 -13.90 0.96 -10.81
C LEU A 195 -12.48 1.16 -11.37
N VAL A 196 -11.56 0.24 -11.08
CA VAL A 196 -10.18 0.29 -11.58
C VAL A 196 -10.15 0.33 -13.12
N LEU A 197 -10.82 -0.62 -13.78
CA LEU A 197 -10.88 -0.70 -15.26
C LEU A 197 -11.49 0.57 -15.88
N SER A 198 -12.58 1.08 -15.31
CA SER A 198 -13.28 2.27 -15.81
C SER A 198 -12.40 3.54 -15.81
N LYS A 199 -11.38 3.59 -14.93
CA LYS A 199 -10.47 4.74 -14.85
C LYS A 199 -9.34 4.66 -15.87
N PHE A 200 -9.04 3.49 -16.42
CA PHE A 200 -8.13 3.38 -17.56
C PHE A 200 -8.80 3.79 -18.87
N GLU A 201 -10.07 3.44 -19.06
CA GLU A 201 -10.88 3.90 -20.20
C GLU A 201 -11.13 5.41 -20.16
N TYR A 202 -11.45 5.95 -18.98
CA TYR A 202 -11.67 7.38 -18.79
C TYR A 202 -11.07 7.86 -17.47
N SER A 203 -9.91 8.50 -17.56
CA SER A 203 -9.03 8.84 -16.43
C SER A 203 -9.52 9.96 -15.51
N ILE A 204 -10.59 10.67 -15.89
CA ILE A 204 -11.24 11.64 -15.00
C ILE A 204 -12.02 10.88 -13.91
N ASN A 205 -11.69 11.19 -12.67
CA ASN A 205 -12.43 10.74 -11.49
C ASN A 205 -13.61 11.68 -11.23
N PHE A 206 -14.84 11.20 -11.42
CA PHE A 206 -16.06 11.93 -11.04
C PHE A 206 -16.38 11.82 -9.55
N THR A 207 -15.73 10.90 -8.83
CA THR A 207 -15.94 10.61 -7.41
C THR A 207 -14.61 10.59 -6.66
N TYR A 208 -14.66 10.47 -5.33
CA TYR A 208 -13.49 10.40 -4.45
C TYR A 208 -13.20 8.98 -3.95
N TRP A 209 -13.59 7.95 -4.69
CA TRP A 209 -13.50 6.55 -4.24
C TRP A 209 -12.06 6.13 -3.86
N ARG A 210 -11.06 6.64 -4.59
CA ARG A 210 -9.62 6.45 -4.32
C ARG A 210 -9.21 6.86 -2.90
N GLN A 211 -9.91 7.81 -2.29
CA GLN A 211 -9.66 8.26 -0.92
C GLN A 211 -9.85 7.13 0.10
N ALA A 212 -10.77 6.19 -0.16
CA ALA A 212 -11.00 5.02 0.71
C ALA A 212 -9.79 4.07 0.75
N LEU A 213 -8.94 4.12 -0.26
CA LEU A 213 -7.73 3.30 -0.38
C LEU A 213 -6.46 4.06 0.00
N LEU A 214 -6.60 5.28 0.55
CA LEU A 214 -5.48 6.20 0.78
C LEU A 214 -4.70 6.49 -0.50
N LEU A 215 -5.38 6.59 -1.64
CA LEU A 215 -4.80 6.98 -2.93
C LEU A 215 -5.10 8.46 -3.21
N PHE A 216 -4.17 9.32 -2.83
CA PHE A 216 -4.37 10.77 -2.79
C PHE A 216 -3.98 11.43 -4.12
N ASP A 217 -4.91 11.49 -5.07
CA ASP A 217 -4.70 12.14 -6.37
C ASP A 217 -4.31 13.64 -6.24
N ASP A 218 -4.66 14.27 -5.11
CA ASP A 218 -4.42 15.70 -4.83
C ASP A 218 -3.17 15.96 -3.97
N PHE A 219 -2.34 14.95 -3.70
CA PHE A 219 -1.21 15.05 -2.76
C PHE A 219 -0.25 16.22 -3.08
N LEU A 220 0.03 16.43 -4.37
CA LEU A 220 0.92 17.51 -4.85
C LEU A 220 0.17 18.78 -5.26
N LYS A 221 -1.15 18.85 -5.07
CA LYS A 221 -1.95 20.03 -5.46
C LYS A 221 -1.99 21.13 -4.40
N GLY A 222 -1.54 20.85 -3.19
CA GLY A 222 -1.32 21.82 -2.10
C GLY A 222 -2.56 22.56 -1.60
N GLY A 223 -2.75 22.61 -0.27
CA GLY A 223 -3.40 23.76 0.37
C GLY A 223 -2.36 24.86 0.56
N LYS A 224 -2.71 26.14 0.40
CA LYS A 224 -1.76 27.27 0.58
C LYS A 224 -0.88 27.04 1.82
N ARG A 225 0.44 26.86 1.62
CA ARG A 225 1.44 26.97 2.69
C ARG A 225 1.26 28.37 3.29
N LYS A 226 0.74 28.45 4.51
CA LYS A 226 0.74 29.69 5.30
C LYS A 226 2.07 29.79 6.04
#